data_AF-A0A9J7MQI1-F1
#
_entry.id   AF-A0A9J7MQI1-F1
#
_cell.length_a   1.000
_cell.length_b   1.000
_cell.length_c   1.000
_cell.angle_alpha   90.00
_cell.angle_beta   90.00
_cell.angle_gamma   90.00
#
_symmetry.space_group_name_H-M   'P 1'
#
loop_
_entity.id
_entity.type
_entity.pdbx_description
1 polymer ?
#
loop_
_entity_poly.entity_id
_entity_poly.type
_entity_poly.pdbx_seq_one_letter_code
_entity_poly.pdbx_strand_id
1 'polypeptide(L)'
;MKMPSLRDSLAYEGFPQATRRVLEHVEASCSGGEAGTNLGALVEEFVHFRPPDALPHHTGLNALQELQLLQILSDYFGAKTNVGLARQVFMVLFGTRGGADRLTDHKLLGKLVSMCIATQHEMVLDCTAYWILQEGASTPPVLTLLTSIIQDYCMLMPGTLDTLQRVDKTSPSFACQFVTIVTSLYQLKPDAASSSHPPPSLLEVIAEWVAGNPRICLASLKDTKGAVPVTPIPGLCHWCVKSPLVRNPESTQEEAMIYSKLHLGILQSLLTAQNVAPNAKLLPVSAVEEMVSDLRALVQTSEGQGDAVQLAVERLAQVMQVAMATGSTQLNRKQVAGLYGQLPENRLLSLILSYGGEG
;
A
#
# COMPACT_ATOMS: atom_id res chain seq x y z
N MET A 1 -22.60 -30.55 -37.42
CA MET A 1 -23.04 -30.03 -36.10
C MET A 1 -21.93 -29.13 -35.60
N LYS A 2 -22.11 -27.80 -35.57
CA LYS A 2 -21.08 -26.89 -35.04
C LYS A 2 -21.07 -27.06 -33.51
N MET A 3 -19.90 -27.28 -32.90
CA MET A 3 -19.81 -27.28 -31.44
C MET A 3 -20.24 -25.91 -30.91
N PRO A 4 -21.06 -25.84 -29.85
CA PRO A 4 -21.43 -24.57 -29.23
C PRO A 4 -20.17 -23.84 -28.79
N SER A 5 -20.17 -22.51 -28.92
CA SER A 5 -19.02 -21.72 -28.45
C SER A 5 -18.90 -21.87 -26.93
N LEU A 6 -17.69 -21.69 -26.39
CA LEU A 6 -17.49 -21.73 -24.93
C LEU A 6 -18.45 -20.77 -24.20
N ARG A 7 -18.69 -19.60 -24.79
CA ARG A 7 -19.63 -18.59 -24.28
C ARG A 7 -21.06 -19.15 -24.18
N ASP A 8 -21.54 -19.87 -25.20
CA ASP A 8 -22.90 -20.44 -25.21
C ASP A 8 -23.05 -21.53 -24.15
N SER A 9 -22.02 -22.35 -23.95
CA SER A 9 -22.00 -23.37 -22.88
C SER A 9 -22.06 -22.73 -21.49
N LEU A 10 -21.29 -21.65 -21.27
CA LEU A 10 -21.28 -20.92 -20.00
C LEU A 10 -22.61 -20.23 -19.74
N ALA A 11 -23.23 -19.63 -20.77
CA ALA A 11 -24.55 -19.02 -20.66
C ALA A 11 -25.64 -20.05 -20.27
N TYR A 12 -25.55 -21.28 -20.79
CA TYR A 12 -26.47 -22.36 -20.44
C TYR A 12 -26.29 -22.87 -18.99
N GLU A 13 -25.05 -22.95 -18.50
CA GLU A 13 -24.76 -23.34 -17.12
C GLU A 13 -25.25 -22.32 -16.08
N GLY A 14 -25.14 -21.04 -16.41
CA GLY A 14 -25.54 -19.94 -15.53
C GLY A 14 -24.69 -19.82 -14.26
N PHE A 15 -25.01 -18.81 -13.45
CA PHE A 15 -24.36 -18.60 -12.16
C PHE A 15 -24.86 -19.64 -11.12
N PRO A 16 -23.99 -20.27 -10.30
CA PRO A 16 -22.56 -19.97 -10.10
C PRO A 16 -21.56 -20.78 -10.94
N GLN A 17 -22.01 -21.79 -11.67
CA GLN A 17 -21.10 -22.76 -12.31
C GLN A 17 -20.31 -22.14 -13.46
N ALA A 18 -20.95 -21.27 -14.25
CA ALA A 18 -20.28 -20.53 -15.31
C ALA A 18 -19.07 -19.73 -14.78
N THR A 19 -19.21 -19.06 -13.63
CA THR A 19 -18.12 -18.31 -13.00
C THR A 19 -16.96 -19.23 -12.61
N ARG A 20 -17.24 -20.39 -11.99
CA ARG A 20 -16.20 -21.36 -11.62
C ARG A 20 -15.44 -21.86 -12.85
N ARG A 21 -16.17 -22.24 -13.90
CA ARG A 21 -15.59 -22.72 -15.16
C ARG A 21 -14.77 -21.64 -15.88
N VAL A 22 -15.17 -20.37 -15.78
CA VAL A 22 -14.38 -19.24 -16.30
C VAL A 22 -13.06 -19.08 -15.55
N LEU A 23 -13.05 -19.23 -14.22
CA LEU A 23 -11.82 -19.17 -13.44
C LEU A 23 -10.84 -20.29 -13.82
N GLU A 24 -11.33 -21.51 -14.00
CA GLU A 24 -10.53 -22.65 -14.49
C GLU A 24 -9.95 -22.38 -15.89
N HIS A 25 -10.75 -21.80 -16.78
CA HIS A 25 -10.31 -21.46 -18.14
C HIS A 25 -9.24 -20.36 -18.14
N VAL A 26 -9.41 -19.31 -17.33
CA VAL A 26 -8.42 -18.23 -17.15
C VAL A 26 -7.10 -18.80 -16.64
N GLU A 27 -7.15 -19.70 -15.67
CA GLU A 27 -5.97 -20.36 -15.13
C GLU A 27 -5.24 -21.21 -16.16
N ALA A 28 -5.98 -22.02 -16.92
CA ALA A 28 -5.43 -22.83 -18.00
C ALA A 28 -4.68 -21.94 -19.00
N SER A 29 -5.27 -20.81 -19.39
CA SER A 29 -4.60 -19.84 -20.26
C SER A 29 -3.35 -19.21 -19.63
N CYS A 30 -3.36 -18.88 -18.34
CA CYS A 30 -2.17 -18.35 -17.65
C CYS A 30 -1.05 -19.39 -17.55
N SER A 31 -1.38 -20.68 -17.47
CA SER A 31 -0.41 -21.79 -17.41
C SER A 31 0.18 -22.19 -18.78
N GLY A 32 -0.16 -21.48 -19.86
CA GLY A 32 0.32 -21.76 -21.23
C GLY A 32 -0.67 -22.53 -22.11
N GLY A 33 -1.94 -22.65 -21.70
CA GLY A 33 -3.01 -23.20 -22.53
C GLY A 33 -3.43 -22.29 -23.69
N GLU A 34 -4.21 -22.84 -24.64
CA GLU A 34 -4.55 -22.22 -25.93
C GLU A 34 -5.04 -20.76 -25.83
N ALA A 35 -4.31 -19.85 -26.49
CA ALA A 35 -4.52 -18.40 -26.50
C ALA A 35 -5.67 -17.93 -27.43
N GLY A 36 -6.61 -18.82 -27.80
CA GLY A 36 -7.59 -18.57 -28.86
C GLY A 36 -8.89 -17.87 -28.45
N THR A 37 -9.17 -17.74 -27.14
CA THR A 37 -10.44 -17.19 -26.64
C THR A 37 -10.28 -15.78 -26.06
N ASN A 38 -11.24 -14.89 -26.33
CA ASN A 38 -11.27 -13.55 -25.74
C ASN A 38 -11.60 -13.63 -24.23
N LEU A 39 -10.57 -13.94 -23.42
CA LEU A 39 -10.67 -14.04 -21.96
C LEU A 39 -11.28 -12.80 -21.32
N GLY A 40 -11.03 -11.62 -21.90
CA GLY A 40 -11.59 -10.37 -21.37
C GLY A 40 -13.09 -10.33 -21.45
N ALA A 41 -13.68 -10.74 -22.56
CA ALA A 41 -15.13 -10.76 -22.71
C ALA A 41 -15.79 -11.76 -21.72
N LEU A 42 -15.18 -12.93 -21.54
CA LEU A 42 -15.70 -13.94 -20.59
C LEU A 42 -15.62 -13.47 -19.13
N VAL A 43 -14.53 -12.82 -18.74
CA VAL A 43 -14.36 -12.25 -17.40
C VAL A 43 -15.36 -11.12 -17.16
N GLU A 44 -15.54 -10.21 -18.11
CA GLU A 44 -16.55 -9.15 -17.98
C GLU A 44 -17.97 -9.72 -17.85
N GLU A 45 -18.33 -10.70 -18.68
CA GLU A 45 -19.69 -11.25 -18.72
C GLU A 45 -20.02 -12.14 -17.51
N PHE A 46 -19.11 -13.03 -17.10
CA PHE A 46 -19.41 -14.10 -16.13
C PHE A 46 -18.73 -13.93 -14.76
N VAL A 47 -17.82 -12.97 -14.60
CA VAL A 47 -17.20 -12.62 -13.30
C VAL A 47 -17.65 -11.23 -12.86
N HIS A 48 -17.58 -10.23 -13.74
CA HIS A 48 -18.01 -8.87 -13.42
C HIS A 48 -19.50 -8.61 -13.71
N PHE A 49 -20.18 -9.55 -14.37
CA PHE A 49 -21.60 -9.44 -14.75
C PHE A 49 -21.91 -8.18 -15.58
N ARG A 50 -21.00 -7.85 -16.49
CA ARG A 50 -21.07 -6.75 -17.47
C ARG A 50 -20.92 -7.31 -18.89
N PRO A 51 -22.01 -7.79 -19.52
CA PRO A 51 -21.94 -8.25 -20.90
C PRO A 51 -21.52 -7.11 -21.83
N PRO A 52 -20.66 -7.37 -22.85
CA PRO A 52 -20.22 -6.34 -23.79
C PRO A 52 -21.37 -5.72 -24.61
N ASP A 53 -22.50 -6.43 -24.76
CA ASP A 53 -23.68 -6.01 -25.52
C ASP A 53 -24.91 -5.77 -24.62
N ALA A 54 -24.72 -5.45 -23.34
CA ALA A 54 -25.82 -5.40 -22.38
C ALA A 54 -26.85 -4.30 -22.71
N LEU A 55 -28.09 -4.71 -23.01
CA LEU A 55 -29.26 -3.84 -22.89
C LEU A 55 -29.43 -3.43 -21.40
N PRO A 56 -29.99 -2.25 -21.10
CA PRO A 56 -30.09 -1.68 -19.74
C PRO A 56 -30.96 -2.48 -18.74
N HIS A 57 -31.39 -3.69 -19.09
CA HIS A 57 -32.23 -4.57 -18.28
C HIS A 57 -31.59 -5.93 -17.94
N HIS A 58 -30.30 -6.14 -18.24
CA HIS A 58 -29.60 -7.29 -17.64
C HIS A 58 -29.49 -7.07 -16.13
N THR A 59 -30.29 -7.84 -15.40
CA THR A 59 -30.35 -7.81 -13.94
C THR A 59 -29.00 -8.24 -13.39
N GLY A 60 -28.28 -7.32 -12.76
CA GLY A 60 -27.09 -7.65 -11.99
C GLY A 60 -27.40 -8.67 -10.89
N LEU A 61 -26.35 -9.20 -10.27
CA LEU A 61 -26.49 -10.11 -9.15
C LEU A 61 -27.29 -9.48 -8.00
N ASN A 62 -28.18 -10.26 -7.37
CA ASN A 62 -28.77 -9.85 -6.11
C ASN A 62 -27.75 -9.97 -4.96
N ALA A 63 -28.05 -9.41 -3.78
CA ALA A 63 -27.12 -9.38 -2.65
C ALA A 63 -26.61 -10.78 -2.21
N LEU A 64 -27.46 -11.81 -2.25
CA LEU A 64 -27.07 -13.18 -1.91
C LEU A 64 -26.12 -13.75 -2.96
N GLN A 65 -26.39 -13.50 -4.24
CA GLN A 65 -25.53 -13.92 -5.34
C GLN A 65 -24.20 -13.16 -5.36
N GLU A 66 -24.20 -11.87 -5.02
CA GLU A 66 -22.96 -11.11 -4.84
C GLU A 66 -22.09 -11.71 -3.72
N LEU A 67 -22.69 -12.04 -2.57
CA LEU A 67 -21.96 -12.72 -1.50
C LEU A 67 -21.42 -14.09 -1.96
N GLN A 68 -22.23 -14.85 -2.69
CA GLN A 68 -21.81 -16.14 -3.26
C GLN A 68 -20.66 -15.96 -4.26
N LEU A 69 -20.65 -14.90 -5.07
CA LEU A 69 -19.55 -14.58 -5.98
C LEU A 69 -18.26 -14.29 -5.20
N LEU A 70 -18.34 -13.47 -4.14
CA LEU A 70 -17.18 -13.17 -3.29
C LEU A 70 -16.61 -14.45 -2.66
N GLN A 71 -17.47 -15.34 -2.17
CA GLN A 71 -17.06 -16.65 -1.65
C GLN A 71 -16.38 -17.51 -2.71
N ILE A 72 -16.95 -17.60 -3.93
CA ILE A 72 -16.35 -18.35 -5.04
C ILE A 72 -14.94 -17.84 -5.35
N LEU A 73 -14.76 -16.52 -5.44
CA LEU A 73 -13.47 -15.91 -5.72
C LEU A 73 -12.48 -16.16 -4.57
N SER A 74 -12.91 -15.95 -3.32
CA SER A 74 -12.09 -16.22 -2.14
C SER A 74 -11.65 -17.68 -2.09
N ASP A 75 -12.58 -18.63 -2.18
CA ASP A 75 -12.30 -20.07 -2.15
C ASP A 75 -11.38 -20.50 -3.28
N TYR A 76 -11.60 -19.96 -4.49
CA TYR A 76 -10.77 -20.25 -5.65
C TYR A 76 -9.31 -19.87 -5.39
N PHE A 77 -9.05 -18.66 -4.87
CA PHE A 77 -7.69 -18.23 -4.53
C PHE A 77 -7.16 -18.96 -3.28
N GLY A 78 -8.01 -19.29 -2.32
CA GLY A 78 -7.64 -20.02 -1.09
C GLY A 78 -7.16 -21.43 -1.35
N ALA A 79 -7.65 -22.07 -2.41
CA ALA A 79 -7.19 -23.37 -2.85
C ALA A 79 -5.82 -23.33 -3.59
N LYS A 80 -5.27 -22.15 -3.89
CA LYS A 80 -4.01 -22.03 -4.66
C LYS A 80 -2.78 -22.16 -3.79
N THR A 81 -1.80 -22.91 -4.28
CA THR A 81 -0.45 -23.01 -3.69
C THR A 81 0.61 -22.30 -4.54
N ASN A 82 0.36 -22.14 -5.85
CA ASN A 82 1.26 -21.43 -6.75
C ASN A 82 0.94 -19.92 -6.78
N VAL A 83 1.68 -19.16 -5.97
CA VAL A 83 1.54 -17.69 -5.85
C VAL A 83 1.71 -16.97 -7.19
N GLY A 84 2.65 -17.42 -8.03
CA GLY A 84 2.91 -16.79 -9.33
C GLY A 84 1.71 -16.92 -10.28
N LEU A 85 1.13 -18.11 -10.38
CA LEU A 85 -0.07 -18.37 -11.18
C LEU A 85 -1.29 -17.64 -10.61
N ALA A 86 -1.47 -17.65 -9.28
CA ALA A 86 -2.55 -16.92 -8.62
C ALA A 86 -2.51 -15.42 -8.94
N ARG A 87 -1.32 -14.80 -8.88
CA ARG A 87 -1.12 -13.40 -9.27
C ARG A 87 -1.46 -13.15 -10.73
N GLN A 88 -1.07 -14.03 -11.65
CA GLN A 88 -1.40 -13.90 -13.07
C GLN A 88 -2.91 -13.96 -13.32
N VAL A 89 -3.60 -14.94 -12.72
CA VAL A 89 -5.07 -15.04 -12.78
C VAL A 89 -5.70 -13.77 -12.20
N PHE A 90 -5.22 -13.30 -11.05
CA PHE A 90 -5.72 -12.08 -10.42
C PHE A 90 -5.56 -10.84 -11.32
N MET A 91 -4.41 -10.70 -12.01
CA MET A 91 -4.19 -9.63 -12.98
C MET A 91 -5.10 -9.75 -14.20
N VAL A 92 -5.46 -10.97 -14.63
CA VAL A 92 -6.46 -11.16 -15.69
C VAL A 92 -7.85 -10.70 -15.24
N LEU A 93 -8.21 -10.96 -13.98
CA LEU A 93 -9.52 -10.60 -13.43
C LEU A 93 -9.67 -9.10 -13.14
N PHE A 94 -8.63 -8.47 -12.60
CA PHE A 94 -8.73 -7.12 -12.01
C PHE A 94 -7.73 -6.09 -12.57
N GLY A 95 -6.77 -6.49 -13.40
CA GLY A 95 -5.81 -5.56 -13.98
C GLY A 95 -6.43 -4.64 -15.04
N THR A 96 -5.93 -3.40 -15.14
CA THR A 96 -6.37 -2.45 -16.17
C THR A 96 -5.81 -2.88 -17.53
N ARG A 97 -6.68 -3.46 -18.36
CA ARG A 97 -6.30 -3.95 -19.68
C ARG A 97 -6.26 -2.81 -20.70
N GLY A 98 -5.12 -2.14 -20.82
CA GLY A 98 -4.63 -1.51 -22.05
C GLY A 98 -5.56 -0.58 -22.84
N GLY A 99 -6.56 0.03 -22.21
CA GLY A 99 -7.49 0.95 -22.88
C GLY A 99 -8.10 1.92 -21.89
N ALA A 100 -8.04 3.22 -22.22
CA ALA A 100 -8.54 4.32 -21.41
C ALA A 100 -10.07 4.30 -21.16
N ASP A 101 -10.80 3.39 -21.81
CA ASP A 101 -12.27 3.38 -21.86
C ASP A 101 -12.91 2.30 -20.98
N ARG A 102 -12.10 1.42 -20.36
CA ARG A 102 -12.60 0.51 -19.32
C ARG A 102 -12.34 1.12 -17.97
N LEU A 103 -13.24 2.01 -17.55
CA LEU A 103 -13.52 2.24 -16.14
C LEU A 103 -13.97 0.89 -15.55
N THR A 104 -13.00 0.03 -15.26
CA THR A 104 -13.25 -1.24 -14.57
C THR A 104 -13.72 -0.78 -13.21
N ASP A 105 -15.02 -0.85 -12.96
CA ASP A 105 -15.55 -0.48 -11.66
C ASP A 105 -15.09 -1.57 -10.68
N HIS A 106 -13.99 -1.27 -9.98
CA HIS A 106 -13.30 -2.13 -9.02
C HIS A 106 -14.10 -2.32 -7.71
N LYS A 107 -15.39 -1.99 -7.67
CA LYS A 107 -16.29 -2.32 -6.55
C LYS A 107 -16.24 -3.79 -6.16
N LEU A 108 -16.20 -4.71 -7.13
CA LEU A 108 -16.08 -6.14 -6.83
C LEU A 108 -14.77 -6.45 -6.09
N LEU A 109 -13.65 -5.86 -6.54
CA LEU A 109 -12.37 -5.98 -5.86
C LEU A 109 -12.41 -5.39 -4.45
N GLY A 110 -13.03 -4.21 -4.27
CA GLY A 110 -13.22 -3.60 -2.96
C GLY A 110 -13.99 -4.49 -1.98
N LYS A 111 -15.13 -5.02 -2.41
CA LYS A 111 -15.92 -5.97 -1.62
C LYS A 111 -15.13 -7.24 -1.29
N LEU A 112 -14.39 -7.79 -2.26
CA LEU A 112 -13.56 -8.99 -2.08
C LEU A 112 -12.44 -8.75 -1.06
N VAL A 113 -11.69 -7.66 -1.21
CA VAL A 113 -10.60 -7.31 -0.29
C VAL A 113 -11.13 -7.03 1.11
N SER A 114 -12.23 -6.28 1.23
CA SER A 114 -12.87 -6.03 2.52
C SER A 114 -13.30 -7.34 3.20
N MET A 115 -13.92 -8.27 2.46
CA MET A 115 -14.25 -9.60 2.99
C MET A 115 -13.00 -10.40 3.37
N CYS A 116 -11.95 -10.39 2.55
CA CYS A 116 -10.71 -11.13 2.81
C CYS A 116 -9.87 -10.54 3.95
N ILE A 117 -10.00 -9.25 4.26
CA ILE A 117 -9.50 -8.67 5.51
C ILE A 117 -10.31 -9.26 6.68
N ALA A 118 -11.64 -9.30 6.59
CA ALA A 118 -12.49 -9.88 7.64
C ALA A 118 -12.19 -11.36 7.92
N THR A 119 -12.01 -12.16 6.87
CA THR A 119 -11.76 -13.60 6.96
C THR A 119 -10.30 -13.98 7.04
N GLN A 120 -9.37 -13.00 7.02
CA GLN A 120 -7.91 -13.20 7.06
C GLN A 120 -7.41 -14.14 5.95
N HIS A 121 -7.81 -13.87 4.72
CA HIS A 121 -7.50 -14.71 3.58
C HIS A 121 -6.22 -14.26 2.85
N GLU A 122 -5.06 -14.80 3.27
CA GLU A 122 -3.71 -14.42 2.81
C GLU A 122 -3.54 -14.31 1.29
N MET A 123 -3.83 -15.36 0.51
CA MET A 123 -3.54 -15.38 -0.93
C MET A 123 -4.20 -14.23 -1.70
N VAL A 124 -5.43 -13.85 -1.34
CA VAL A 124 -6.15 -12.76 -2.00
C VAL A 124 -5.52 -11.41 -1.65
N LEU A 125 -5.13 -11.21 -0.38
CA LEU A 125 -4.45 -10.01 0.05
C LEU A 125 -3.07 -9.87 -0.61
N ASP A 126 -2.32 -10.97 -0.73
CA ASP A 126 -1.03 -11.01 -1.42
C ASP A 126 -1.14 -10.75 -2.93
N CYS A 127 -2.16 -11.28 -3.58
CA CYS A 127 -2.49 -10.96 -4.97
C CYS A 127 -2.90 -9.49 -5.13
N THR A 128 -3.66 -8.93 -4.18
CA THR A 128 -4.05 -7.52 -4.17
C THR A 128 -2.84 -6.61 -4.00
N ALA A 129 -1.91 -6.97 -3.12
CA ALA A 129 -0.65 -6.25 -2.95
C ALA A 129 0.16 -6.21 -4.25
N TYR A 130 0.22 -7.35 -4.96
CA TYR A 130 0.87 -7.41 -6.25
C TYR A 130 0.15 -6.55 -7.31
N TRP A 131 -1.18 -6.61 -7.36
CA TRP A 131 -2.00 -5.78 -8.24
C TRP A 131 -1.76 -4.27 -8.02
N ILE A 132 -1.77 -3.82 -6.75
CA ILE A 132 -1.45 -2.44 -6.39
C ILE A 132 -0.09 -2.02 -6.95
N LEU A 133 0.93 -2.88 -6.79
CA LEU A 133 2.28 -2.59 -7.27
C LEU A 133 2.36 -2.50 -8.81
N GLN A 134 1.57 -3.31 -9.52
CA GLN A 134 1.53 -3.29 -10.99
C GLN A 134 0.73 -2.11 -11.56
N GLU A 135 -0.41 -1.77 -10.96
CA GLU A 135 -1.24 -0.63 -11.38
C GLU A 135 -0.57 0.71 -11.07
N GLY A 136 0.13 0.79 -9.94
CA GLY A 136 0.79 2.00 -9.46
C GLY A 136 -0.03 2.71 -8.38
N ALA A 137 0.69 3.13 -7.32
CA ALA A 137 0.15 3.65 -6.07
C ALA A 137 -0.80 4.87 -6.22
N SER A 138 -0.62 5.67 -7.27
CA SER A 138 -1.36 6.93 -7.47
C SER A 138 -2.53 6.82 -8.46
N THR A 139 -2.87 5.62 -8.91
CA THR A 139 -3.98 5.43 -9.86
C THR A 139 -5.34 5.51 -9.17
N PRO A 140 -6.39 6.09 -9.80
CA PRO A 140 -7.70 6.21 -9.19
C PRO A 140 -8.31 4.91 -8.65
N PRO A 141 -8.17 3.74 -9.34
CA PRO A 141 -8.60 2.44 -8.80
C PRO A 141 -8.01 2.09 -7.44
N VAL A 142 -6.69 2.25 -7.31
CA VAL A 142 -5.93 1.90 -6.11
C VAL A 142 -6.32 2.84 -4.96
N LEU A 143 -6.41 4.14 -5.23
CA LEU A 143 -6.82 5.13 -4.23
C LEU A 143 -8.26 4.90 -3.76
N THR A 144 -9.18 4.56 -4.68
CA THR A 144 -10.58 4.26 -4.34
C THR A 144 -10.68 3.04 -3.44
N LEU A 145 -9.98 1.95 -3.78
CA LEU A 145 -9.93 0.72 -3.00
C LEU A 145 -9.47 0.99 -1.56
N LEU A 146 -8.33 1.67 -1.39
CA LEU A 146 -7.78 1.88 -0.06
C LEU A 146 -8.59 2.89 0.76
N THR A 147 -9.16 3.92 0.11
CA THR A 147 -10.05 4.86 0.78
C THR A 147 -11.30 4.15 1.32
N SER A 148 -11.89 3.21 0.55
CA SER A 148 -13.02 2.43 1.06
C SER A 148 -12.64 1.55 2.26
N ILE A 149 -11.44 0.95 2.26
CA ILE A 149 -10.97 0.13 3.39
C ILE A 149 -10.78 1.01 4.63
N ILE A 150 -10.19 2.20 4.49
CA ILE A 150 -10.03 3.14 5.61
C ILE A 150 -11.39 3.56 6.16
N GLN A 151 -12.35 3.86 5.29
CA GLN A 151 -13.71 4.21 5.70
C GLN A 151 -14.36 3.06 6.48
N ASP A 152 -14.31 1.84 5.96
CA ASP A 152 -14.94 0.66 6.57
C ASP A 152 -14.33 0.30 7.93
N TYR A 153 -13.00 0.32 8.04
CA TYR A 153 -12.29 -0.24 9.19
C TYR A 153 -11.81 0.79 10.22
N CYS A 154 -11.58 2.04 9.81
CA CYS A 154 -11.03 3.07 10.69
C CYS A 154 -12.07 4.12 11.10
N MET A 155 -13.17 4.29 10.34
CA MET A 155 -14.11 5.42 10.52
C MET A 155 -15.54 4.99 10.84
N LEU A 156 -16.10 4.01 10.11
CA LEU A 156 -17.53 3.75 10.12
C LEU A 156 -17.97 2.67 11.13
N MET A 157 -17.12 1.68 11.42
CA MET A 157 -17.52 0.50 12.20
C MET A 157 -16.71 0.36 13.50
N PRO A 158 -17.33 0.55 14.68
CA PRO A 158 -16.68 0.21 15.95
C PRO A 158 -16.36 -1.29 16.02
N GLY A 159 -15.15 -1.64 16.50
CA GLY A 159 -14.73 -3.03 16.72
C GLY A 159 -14.20 -3.79 15.49
N THR A 160 -14.18 -3.18 14.30
CA THR A 160 -13.52 -3.79 13.12
C THR A 160 -12.02 -3.50 13.08
N LEU A 161 -11.52 -2.57 13.90
CA LEU A 161 -10.11 -2.21 13.95
C LEU A 161 -9.20 -3.41 14.24
N ASP A 162 -9.59 -4.29 15.18
CA ASP A 162 -8.85 -5.50 15.53
C ASP A 162 -8.69 -6.47 14.34
N THR A 163 -9.63 -6.42 13.40
CA THR A 163 -9.56 -7.21 12.17
C THR A 163 -8.51 -6.66 11.22
N LEU A 164 -8.50 -5.33 11.05
CA LEU A 164 -7.45 -4.67 10.28
C LEU A 164 -6.09 -4.88 10.95
N GLN A 165 -5.97 -4.73 12.28
CA GLN A 165 -4.72 -4.90 13.02
C GLN A 165 -4.02 -6.24 12.78
N ARG A 166 -4.74 -7.31 12.42
CA ARG A 166 -4.15 -8.64 12.14
C ARG A 166 -3.57 -8.79 10.73
N VAL A 167 -3.81 -7.83 9.84
CA VAL A 167 -3.41 -7.92 8.43
C VAL A 167 -1.89 -7.94 8.25
N ASP A 168 -1.10 -7.34 9.14
CA ASP A 168 0.37 -7.42 9.10
C ASP A 168 0.90 -8.85 9.23
N LYS A 169 0.19 -9.69 9.99
CA LYS A 169 0.52 -11.11 10.21
C LYS A 169 0.01 -11.97 9.06
N THR A 170 -1.17 -11.64 8.53
CA THR A 170 -1.82 -12.42 7.47
C THR A 170 -1.26 -12.12 6.09
N SER A 171 -0.95 -10.86 5.77
CA SER A 171 -0.31 -10.47 4.51
C SER A 171 0.58 -9.23 4.74
N PRO A 172 1.87 -9.45 5.09
CA PRO A 172 2.86 -8.38 5.18
C PRO A 172 2.98 -7.58 3.87
N SER A 173 2.79 -8.23 2.72
CA SER A 173 2.84 -7.57 1.41
C SER A 173 1.69 -6.59 1.22
N PHE A 174 0.47 -6.95 1.62
CA PHE A 174 -0.66 -6.02 1.57
C PHE A 174 -0.48 -4.86 2.54
N ALA A 175 -0.09 -5.14 3.80
CA ALA A 175 0.21 -4.09 4.79
C ALA A 175 1.28 -3.11 4.27
N CYS A 176 2.34 -3.62 3.63
CA CYS A 176 3.37 -2.79 3.01
C CYS A 176 2.80 -1.83 1.95
N GLN A 177 2.01 -2.33 1.00
CA GLN A 177 1.44 -1.49 -0.05
C GLN A 177 0.41 -0.50 0.51
N PHE A 178 -0.41 -0.96 1.46
CA PHE A 178 -1.38 -0.14 2.16
C PHE A 178 -0.72 1.08 2.80
N VAL A 179 0.31 0.89 3.63
CA VAL A 179 1.01 2.00 4.29
C VAL A 179 1.71 2.91 3.28
N THR A 180 2.29 2.34 2.22
CA THR A 180 2.96 3.13 1.16
C THR A 180 2.00 4.12 0.51
N ILE A 181 0.77 3.71 0.22
CA ILE A 181 -0.22 4.59 -0.40
C ILE A 181 -0.84 5.54 0.63
N VAL A 182 -1.16 5.05 1.84
CA VAL A 182 -1.75 5.87 2.90
C VAL A 182 -0.85 7.06 3.25
N THR A 183 0.45 6.87 3.31
CA THR A 183 1.40 7.96 3.55
C THR A 183 1.45 8.98 2.42
N SER A 184 1.10 8.60 1.19
CA SER A 184 0.93 9.54 0.07
C SER A 184 -0.41 10.28 0.08
N LEU A 185 -1.46 9.66 0.65
CA LEU A 185 -2.80 10.25 0.80
C LEU A 185 -2.83 11.35 1.86
N TYR A 186 -2.17 11.12 3.00
CA TYR A 186 -2.11 12.08 4.10
C TYR A 186 -0.73 12.73 4.18
N GLN A 187 -0.63 14.01 3.83
CA GLN A 187 0.67 14.69 3.68
C GLN A 187 1.06 15.59 4.87
N LEU A 188 0.25 15.61 5.93
CA LEU A 188 0.41 16.48 7.11
C LEU A 188 0.68 17.94 6.71
N LYS A 189 -0.29 18.58 6.04
CA LYS A 189 -0.20 20.00 5.65
C LYS A 189 -0.67 20.90 6.80
N PRO A 190 0.07 21.99 7.11
CA PRO A 190 -0.22 22.86 8.27
C PRO A 190 -1.54 23.62 8.18
N ASP A 191 -1.96 24.02 6.97
CA ASP A 191 -3.17 24.82 6.74
C ASP A 191 -4.36 24.02 6.18
N ALA A 192 -4.24 22.69 6.11
CA ALA A 192 -5.29 21.87 5.56
C ALA A 192 -6.36 21.57 6.61
N ALA A 193 -7.63 21.48 6.15
CA ALA A 193 -8.69 20.85 6.93
C ALA A 193 -8.24 19.47 7.47
N SER A 194 -8.91 18.97 8.50
CA SER A 194 -8.62 17.68 9.16
C SER A 194 -8.41 16.48 8.21
N SER A 195 -8.82 16.59 6.95
CA SER A 195 -8.59 15.62 5.87
C SER A 195 -7.12 15.41 5.45
N SER A 196 -6.18 16.31 5.78
CA SER A 196 -4.74 16.07 5.47
C SER A 196 -4.03 15.21 6.53
N HIS A 197 -4.66 14.98 7.67
CA HIS A 197 -4.12 14.16 8.76
C HIS A 197 -4.71 12.75 8.67
N PRO A 198 -3.91 11.71 8.93
CA PRO A 198 -4.45 10.37 9.04
C PRO A 198 -5.42 10.30 10.24
N PRO A 199 -6.55 9.60 10.14
CA PRO A 199 -7.41 9.34 11.28
C PRO A 199 -6.62 8.67 12.43
N PRO A 200 -6.89 9.00 13.71
CA PRO A 200 -6.15 8.44 14.84
C PRO A 200 -6.10 6.91 14.86
N SER A 201 -7.24 6.24 14.62
CA SER A 201 -7.32 4.77 14.55
C SER A 201 -6.44 4.19 13.44
N LEU A 202 -6.34 4.89 12.30
CA LEU A 202 -5.47 4.48 11.20
C LEU A 202 -3.99 4.62 11.60
N LEU A 203 -3.63 5.73 12.24
CA LEU A 203 -2.28 5.96 12.72
C LEU A 203 -1.85 4.92 13.77
N GLU A 204 -2.75 4.56 14.69
CA GLU A 204 -2.53 3.50 15.69
C GLU A 204 -2.24 2.14 15.04
N VAL A 205 -3.06 1.72 14.08
CA VAL A 205 -2.87 0.46 13.33
C VAL A 205 -1.51 0.44 12.66
N ILE A 206 -1.15 1.51 11.95
CA ILE A 206 0.13 1.59 11.23
C ILE A 206 1.30 1.55 12.21
N ALA A 207 1.22 2.27 13.33
CA ALA A 207 2.26 2.26 14.34
C ALA A 207 2.40 0.88 15.02
N GLU A 208 1.29 0.16 15.24
CA GLU A 208 1.33 -1.21 15.76
C GLU A 208 1.98 -2.16 14.76
N TRP A 209 1.60 -2.10 13.48
CA TRP A 209 2.19 -2.93 12.44
C TRP A 209 3.70 -2.69 12.30
N VAL A 210 4.12 -1.44 12.15
CA VAL A 210 5.52 -1.10 11.87
C VAL A 210 6.42 -1.39 13.08
N ALA A 211 5.95 -1.10 14.30
CA ALA A 211 6.72 -1.39 15.51
C ALA A 211 6.69 -2.88 15.89
N GLY A 212 5.57 -3.56 15.68
CA GLY A 212 5.40 -4.99 15.99
C GLY A 212 6.10 -5.91 14.97
N ASN A 213 6.17 -5.51 13.70
CA ASN A 213 6.81 -6.25 12.64
C ASN A 213 7.53 -5.33 11.63
N PRO A 214 8.77 -4.90 11.93
CA PRO A 214 9.54 -4.02 11.03
C PRO A 214 9.78 -4.58 9.62
N ARG A 215 9.60 -5.90 9.41
CA ARG A 215 9.77 -6.52 8.08
C ARG A 215 8.65 -6.15 7.11
N ILE A 216 7.50 -5.66 7.57
CA ILE A 216 6.43 -5.24 6.65
C ILE A 216 6.91 -4.14 5.71
N CYS A 217 7.75 -3.22 6.19
CA CYS A 217 8.27 -2.12 5.36
C CYS A 217 9.21 -2.60 4.24
N LEU A 218 9.61 -3.88 4.27
CA LEU A 218 10.51 -4.52 3.32
C LEU A 218 9.77 -5.53 2.43
N ALA A 219 8.48 -5.78 2.66
CA ALA A 219 7.76 -6.89 2.05
C ALA A 219 7.57 -6.74 0.53
N SER A 220 7.67 -5.51 -0.01
CA SER A 220 7.59 -5.25 -1.45
C SER A 220 8.90 -5.52 -2.21
N LEU A 221 10.04 -5.65 -1.51
CA LEU A 221 11.36 -5.81 -2.14
C LEU A 221 11.48 -7.06 -3.01
N LYS A 222 10.76 -8.14 -2.63
CA LYS A 222 10.70 -9.39 -3.41
C LYS A 222 10.08 -9.20 -4.79
N ASP A 223 9.27 -8.17 -4.97
CA ASP A 223 8.50 -7.91 -6.19
C ASP A 223 9.10 -6.78 -7.05
N THR A 224 10.13 -6.08 -6.55
CA THR A 224 10.85 -5.01 -7.27
C THR A 224 12.00 -5.60 -8.08
N LYS A 225 11.75 -5.92 -9.36
CA LYS A 225 12.75 -6.48 -10.29
C LYS A 225 13.78 -5.43 -10.76
N GLY A 226 14.62 -4.93 -9.85
CA GLY A 226 15.69 -3.96 -10.16
C GLY A 226 15.23 -2.50 -10.29
N ALA A 227 13.93 -2.23 -10.12
CA ALA A 227 13.39 -0.88 -9.97
C ALA A 227 13.69 -0.31 -8.58
N VAL A 228 13.56 1.02 -8.43
CA VAL A 228 13.65 1.67 -7.11
C VAL A 228 12.57 1.08 -6.20
N PRO A 229 12.93 0.62 -4.99
CA PRO A 229 11.96 0.09 -4.04
C PRO A 229 10.81 1.05 -3.74
N VAL A 230 9.58 0.60 -3.95
CA VAL A 230 8.37 1.29 -3.50
C VAL A 230 8.02 0.74 -2.12
N THR A 231 8.31 1.51 -1.08
CA THR A 231 8.19 1.07 0.32
C THR A 231 7.52 2.15 1.19
N PRO A 232 7.00 1.79 2.38
CA PRO A 232 6.47 2.74 3.34
C PRO A 232 7.49 3.75 3.88
N ILE A 233 8.79 3.43 3.84
CA ILE A 233 9.82 4.14 4.60
C ILE A 233 9.85 5.65 4.29
N PRO A 234 9.88 6.12 3.03
CA PRO A 234 9.92 7.55 2.74
C PRO A 234 8.73 8.32 3.30
N GLY A 235 7.51 7.81 3.10
CA GLY A 235 6.29 8.46 3.56
C GLY A 235 6.16 8.47 5.08
N LEU A 236 6.52 7.36 5.74
CA LEU A 236 6.54 7.28 7.20
C LEU A 236 7.61 8.19 7.84
N CYS A 237 8.79 8.31 7.22
CA CYS A 237 9.81 9.27 7.64
C CYS A 237 9.26 10.70 7.55
N HIS A 238 8.62 11.05 6.43
CA HIS A 238 8.01 12.36 6.24
C HIS A 238 6.97 12.68 7.31
N TRP A 239 6.10 11.71 7.65
CA TRP A 239 5.17 11.82 8.76
C TRP A 239 5.86 12.10 10.10
N CYS A 240 6.86 11.30 10.45
CA CYS A 240 7.55 11.41 11.73
C CYS A 240 8.36 12.71 11.85
N VAL A 241 8.97 13.17 10.76
CA VAL A 241 9.74 14.42 10.74
C VAL A 241 8.83 15.64 10.87
N LYS A 242 7.67 15.65 10.19
CA LYS A 242 6.74 16.80 10.18
C LYS A 242 5.84 16.87 11.41
N SER A 243 5.45 15.74 11.99
CA SER A 243 4.43 15.71 13.06
C SER A 243 4.70 16.60 14.28
N PRO A 244 5.95 16.88 14.71
CA PRO A 244 6.18 17.85 15.79
C PRO A 244 5.68 19.27 15.47
N LEU A 245 5.72 19.67 14.20
CA LEU A 245 5.44 21.04 13.71
C LEU A 245 4.01 21.20 13.16
N VAL A 246 3.43 20.12 12.65
CA VAL A 246 2.09 20.13 12.02
C VAL A 246 1.06 19.55 12.99
N ARG A 247 1.10 19.92 14.27
CA ARG A 247 0.17 19.36 15.24
C ARG A 247 -1.26 19.75 14.88
N ASN A 248 -2.13 18.76 14.77
CA ASN A 248 -3.58 18.99 14.71
C ASN A 248 -3.98 19.74 15.99
N PRO A 249 -4.82 20.80 15.93
CA PRO A 249 -5.35 21.45 17.14
C PRO A 249 -5.99 20.49 18.15
N GLU A 250 -6.48 19.34 17.69
CA GLU A 250 -7.05 18.26 18.51
C GLU A 250 -6.03 17.19 18.92
N SER A 251 -4.75 17.32 18.53
CA SER A 251 -3.72 16.31 18.80
C SER A 251 -3.44 16.19 20.29
N THR A 252 -3.53 14.95 20.79
CA THR A 252 -3.27 14.62 22.19
C THR A 252 -1.80 14.26 22.39
N GLN A 253 -1.36 14.25 23.67
CA GLN A 253 -0.05 13.70 24.02
C GLN A 253 0.09 12.23 23.60
N GLU A 254 -1.01 11.48 23.55
CA GLU A 254 -1.05 10.09 23.08
C GLU A 254 -0.70 9.99 21.59
N GLU A 255 -1.23 10.89 20.75
CA GLU A 255 -0.86 10.94 19.32
C GLU A 255 0.65 11.19 19.12
N ALA A 256 1.24 12.08 19.93
CA ALA A 256 2.69 12.33 19.90
C ALA A 256 3.51 11.07 20.29
N MET A 257 2.99 10.24 21.20
CA MET A 257 3.61 8.95 21.55
C MET A 257 3.50 7.94 20.40
N ILE A 258 2.39 7.95 19.66
CA ILE A 258 2.22 7.08 18.49
C ILE A 258 3.26 7.42 17.40
N TYR A 259 3.49 8.70 17.08
CA TYR A 259 4.56 9.08 16.15
C TYR A 259 5.95 8.70 16.65
N SER A 260 6.18 8.74 17.96
CA SER A 260 7.47 8.32 18.54
C SER A 260 7.68 6.81 18.44
N LYS A 261 6.62 6.01 18.65
CA LYS A 261 6.61 4.56 18.41
C LYS A 261 6.84 4.25 16.94
N LEU A 262 6.16 4.96 16.04
CA LEU A 262 6.31 4.80 14.61
C LEU A 262 7.74 5.12 14.15
N HIS A 263 8.31 6.23 14.64
CA HIS A 263 9.70 6.61 14.37
C HIS A 263 10.68 5.51 14.78
N LEU A 264 10.53 4.94 15.98
CA LEU A 264 11.35 3.79 16.41
C LEU A 264 11.19 2.60 15.46
N GLY A 265 9.97 2.26 15.04
CA GLY A 265 9.68 1.18 14.09
C GLY A 265 10.32 1.40 12.72
N ILE A 266 10.43 2.65 12.25
CA ILE A 266 11.16 3.00 11.02
C ILE A 266 12.65 2.72 11.19
N LEU A 267 13.27 3.17 12.28
CA LEU A 267 14.69 2.91 12.55
C LEU A 267 14.97 1.40 12.62
N GLN A 268 14.09 0.63 13.28
CA GLN A 268 14.17 -0.83 13.33
C GLN A 268 14.00 -1.47 11.95
N SER A 269 13.14 -0.93 11.10
CA SER A 269 12.96 -1.38 9.71
C SER A 269 14.24 -1.21 8.90
N LEU A 270 14.90 -0.04 9.01
CA LEU A 270 16.17 0.24 8.34
C LEU A 270 17.29 -0.69 8.85
N LEU A 271 17.39 -0.91 10.16
CA LEU A 271 18.35 -1.87 10.75
C LEU A 271 18.07 -3.31 10.28
N THR A 272 16.80 -3.69 10.18
CA THR A 272 16.39 -5.00 9.68
C THR A 272 16.77 -5.17 8.22
N ALA A 273 16.65 -4.12 7.41
CA ALA A 273 17.00 -4.14 5.99
C ALA A 273 18.47 -4.49 5.75
N GLN A 274 19.38 -4.07 6.63
CA GLN A 274 20.80 -4.43 6.54
C GLN A 274 21.02 -5.94 6.44
N ASN A 275 20.17 -6.74 7.11
CA ASN A 275 20.29 -8.19 7.15
C ASN A 275 19.48 -8.88 6.05
N VAL A 276 18.33 -8.32 5.68
CA VAL A 276 17.38 -8.97 4.76
C VAL A 276 17.61 -8.56 3.30
N ALA A 277 18.00 -7.30 3.08
CA ALA A 277 18.21 -6.72 1.76
C ALA A 277 19.33 -5.66 1.84
N PRO A 278 20.60 -6.09 2.01
CA PRO A 278 21.71 -5.17 2.17
C PRO A 278 21.81 -4.22 0.98
N ASN A 279 22.04 -2.94 1.25
CA ASN A 279 22.10 -1.87 0.24
C ASN A 279 20.79 -1.63 -0.54
N ALA A 280 19.64 -2.10 -0.03
CA ALA A 280 18.35 -1.73 -0.59
C ALA A 280 18.17 -0.22 -0.48
N LYS A 281 17.86 0.45 -1.60
CA LYS A 281 17.72 1.91 -1.65
C LYS A 281 16.35 2.35 -1.10
N LEU A 282 16.09 2.06 0.17
CA LEU A 282 14.81 2.31 0.85
C LEU A 282 14.51 3.79 1.03
N LEU A 283 15.54 4.62 1.09
CA LEU A 283 15.41 6.07 1.20
C LEU A 283 16.10 6.76 0.01
N PRO A 284 15.36 6.97 -1.10
CA PRO A 284 15.87 7.64 -2.29
C PRO A 284 16.29 9.08 -2.01
N VAL A 285 17.27 9.58 -2.77
CA VAL A 285 17.78 10.96 -2.64
C VAL A 285 16.65 11.99 -2.75
N SER A 286 15.78 11.82 -3.75
CA SER A 286 14.64 12.73 -4.00
C SER A 286 13.68 12.83 -2.81
N ALA A 287 13.44 11.72 -2.10
CA ALA A 287 12.59 11.73 -0.92
C ALA A 287 13.23 12.50 0.25
N VAL A 288 14.55 12.43 0.39
CA VAL A 288 15.27 13.21 1.42
C VAL A 288 15.27 14.69 1.07
N GLU A 289 15.49 15.04 -0.19
CA GLU A 289 15.42 16.42 -0.68
C GLU A 289 14.03 17.04 -0.42
N GLU A 290 12.97 16.30 -0.71
CA GLU A 290 11.58 16.70 -0.43
C GLU A 290 11.34 16.88 1.08
N MET A 291 11.74 15.92 1.92
CA MET A 291 11.61 16.03 3.38
C MET A 291 12.35 17.25 3.94
N VAL A 292 13.57 17.50 3.49
CA VAL A 292 14.38 18.66 3.95
C VAL A 292 13.75 19.98 3.50
N SER A 293 13.24 20.03 2.26
CA SER A 293 12.55 21.22 1.73
C SER A 293 11.29 21.52 2.53
N ASP A 294 10.46 20.51 2.78
CA ASP A 294 9.23 20.63 3.58
C ASP A 294 9.53 21.06 5.01
N LEU A 295 10.51 20.42 5.65
CA LEU A 295 10.91 20.76 7.01
C LEU A 295 11.38 22.22 7.10
N ARG A 296 12.17 22.68 6.12
CA ARG A 296 12.62 24.08 6.08
C ARG A 296 11.45 25.05 6.00
N ALA A 297 10.49 24.78 5.11
CA ALA A 297 9.31 25.62 4.96
C ALA A 297 8.51 25.70 6.28
N LEU A 298 8.34 24.56 6.97
CA LEU A 298 7.66 24.51 8.27
C LEU A 298 8.43 25.26 9.36
N VAL A 299 9.75 25.10 9.43
CA VAL A 299 10.58 25.79 10.43
C VAL A 299 10.47 27.31 10.29
N GLN A 300 10.39 27.83 9.06
CA GLN A 300 10.24 29.27 8.79
C GLN A 300 8.91 29.84 9.29
N THR A 301 7.86 29.02 9.39
CA THR A 301 6.53 29.44 9.85
C THR A 301 6.25 29.10 11.31
N SER A 302 7.15 28.38 11.99
CA SER A 302 6.95 27.83 13.34
C SER A 302 7.47 28.75 14.45
N GLU A 303 7.04 30.02 14.46
CA GLU A 303 7.45 30.99 15.50
C GLU A 303 7.14 30.46 16.92
N GLY A 304 8.15 30.43 17.79
CA GLY A 304 8.01 30.01 19.19
C GLY A 304 7.98 28.49 19.47
N GLN A 305 8.12 27.63 18.45
CA GLN A 305 8.10 26.17 18.61
C GLN A 305 9.50 25.53 18.71
N GLY A 306 10.41 26.13 19.50
CA GLY A 306 11.83 25.72 19.56
C GLY A 306 12.05 24.22 19.82
N ASP A 307 11.37 23.65 20.79
CA ASP A 307 11.51 22.22 21.14
C ASP A 307 10.94 21.30 20.04
N ALA A 308 9.86 21.70 19.40
CA ALA A 308 9.25 20.91 18.32
C ALA A 308 10.10 20.95 17.04
N VAL A 309 10.67 22.12 16.72
CA VAL A 309 11.66 22.28 15.66
C VAL A 309 12.87 21.38 15.93
N GLN A 310 13.39 21.40 17.16
CA GLN A 310 14.53 20.57 17.52
C GLN A 310 14.22 19.08 17.39
N LEU A 311 13.04 18.63 17.84
CA LEU A 311 12.60 17.25 17.72
C LEU A 311 12.43 16.82 16.24
N ALA A 312 11.88 17.68 15.40
CA ALA A 312 11.71 17.41 13.97
C ALA A 312 13.08 17.21 13.27
N VAL A 313 14.02 18.13 13.52
CA VAL A 313 15.39 18.06 12.98
C VAL A 313 16.13 16.84 13.53
N GLU A 314 15.94 16.49 14.81
CA GLU A 314 16.55 15.31 15.41
C GLU A 314 16.02 14.00 14.82
N ARG A 315 14.71 13.88 14.59
CA ARG A 315 14.13 12.69 13.92
C ARG A 315 14.73 12.50 12.53
N LEU A 316 14.83 13.58 11.76
CA LEU A 316 15.45 13.53 10.43
C LEU A 316 16.93 13.11 10.51
N ALA A 317 17.68 13.65 11.47
CA ALA A 317 19.08 13.29 11.71
C ALA A 317 19.26 11.80 12.06
N GLN A 318 18.41 11.27 12.95
CA GLN A 318 18.43 9.86 13.35
C GLN A 318 18.15 8.93 12.16
N VAL A 319 17.13 9.25 11.35
CA VAL A 319 16.82 8.49 10.13
C VAL A 319 18.02 8.47 9.19
N MET A 320 18.64 9.62 8.94
CA MET A 320 19.80 9.68 8.04
C MET A 320 21.00 8.90 8.57
N GLN A 321 21.29 9.01 9.87
CA GLN A 321 22.38 8.26 10.49
C GLN A 321 22.20 6.75 10.28
N VAL A 322 21.01 6.22 10.56
CA VAL A 322 20.71 4.79 10.40
C VAL A 322 20.69 4.41 8.92
N ALA A 323 20.08 5.22 8.06
CA ALA A 323 20.03 4.94 6.62
C ALA A 323 21.43 4.89 5.99
N MET A 324 22.34 5.77 6.40
CA MET A 324 23.73 5.76 5.94
C MET A 324 24.49 4.54 6.48
N ALA A 325 24.32 4.21 7.77
CA ALA A 325 25.00 3.07 8.39
C ALA A 325 24.57 1.71 7.82
N THR A 326 23.31 1.62 7.35
CA THR A 326 22.72 0.39 6.80
C THR A 326 22.84 0.27 5.29
N GLY A 327 23.35 1.31 4.61
CA GLY A 327 23.38 1.38 3.13
C GLY A 327 21.99 1.60 2.51
N SER A 328 21.01 2.05 3.29
CA SER A 328 19.62 2.23 2.85
C SER A 328 19.39 3.49 2.00
N THR A 329 20.40 4.36 1.88
CA THR A 329 20.39 5.56 1.05
C THR A 329 21.69 5.70 0.25
N GLN A 330 21.63 6.41 -0.87
CA GLN A 330 22.81 6.68 -1.71
C GLN A 330 23.50 8.02 -1.39
N LEU A 331 22.97 8.77 -0.43
CA LEU A 331 23.53 10.06 -0.02
C LEU A 331 24.89 9.89 0.64
N ASN A 332 25.88 10.63 0.14
CA ASN A 332 27.16 10.77 0.82
C ASN A 332 27.15 11.94 1.82
N ARG A 333 28.14 11.98 2.71
CA ARG A 333 28.27 13.02 3.75
C ARG A 333 28.27 14.45 3.21
N LYS A 334 28.87 14.70 2.04
CA LYS A 334 28.90 16.06 1.44
C LYS A 334 27.51 16.49 0.98
N GLN A 335 26.74 15.57 0.38
CA GLN A 335 25.36 15.83 -0.01
C GLN A 335 24.49 16.07 1.22
N VAL A 336 24.67 15.28 2.29
CA VAL A 336 24.00 15.53 3.58
C VAL A 336 24.41 16.91 4.14
N ALA A 337 25.69 17.26 4.17
CA ALA A 337 26.09 18.60 4.63
C ALA A 337 25.41 19.74 3.85
N GLY A 338 25.31 19.60 2.51
CA GLY A 338 24.66 20.57 1.64
C GLY A 338 23.14 20.69 1.87
N LEU A 339 22.45 19.57 2.07
CA LEU A 339 21.00 19.56 2.32
C LEU A 339 20.66 20.18 3.69
N TYR A 340 21.46 19.86 4.70
CA TYR A 340 21.16 20.20 6.10
C TYR A 340 21.72 21.56 6.54
N GLY A 341 22.64 22.16 5.79
CA GLY A 341 23.21 23.49 6.11
C GLY A 341 22.19 24.64 6.12
N GLN A 342 20.94 24.37 5.75
CA GLN A 342 19.84 25.34 5.74
C GLN A 342 18.79 25.04 6.83
N LEU A 343 19.05 24.07 7.70
CA LEU A 343 18.21 23.74 8.86
C LEU A 343 18.85 24.29 10.15
N PRO A 344 18.07 24.47 11.24
CA PRO A 344 18.59 24.90 12.52
C PRO A 344 19.71 23.98 13.05
N GLU A 345 20.63 24.55 13.83
CA GLU A 345 21.72 23.79 14.43
C GLU A 345 21.20 22.66 15.33
N ASN A 346 21.70 21.46 15.10
CA ASN A 346 21.34 20.29 15.87
C ASN A 346 22.59 19.46 16.18
N ARG A 347 22.77 19.13 17.46
CA ARG A 347 23.95 18.41 17.95
C ARG A 347 24.18 17.07 17.24
N LEU A 348 23.10 16.33 16.96
CA LEU A 348 23.20 15.03 16.30
C LEU A 348 23.63 15.19 14.84
N LEU A 349 23.08 16.18 14.12
CA LEU A 349 23.54 16.51 12.77
C LEU A 349 25.01 16.90 12.77
N SER A 350 25.45 17.74 13.70
CA SER A 350 26.87 18.11 13.82
C SER A 350 27.77 16.90 14.06
N LEU A 351 27.32 15.91 14.86
CA LEU A 351 28.05 14.66 15.09
C LEU A 351 28.14 13.80 13.82
N ILE A 352 27.03 13.63 13.09
CA ILE A 352 26.98 12.87 11.83
C ILE A 352 27.94 13.48 10.80
N LEU A 353 28.02 14.81 10.74
CA LEU A 353 28.88 15.54 9.81
C LEU A 353 30.36 15.56 10.24
N SER A 354 30.66 15.44 11.54
CA SER A 354 32.04 15.51 12.08
C SER A 354 32.76 14.17 12.20
N TYR A 355 32.06 13.05 12.44
CA TYR A 355 32.65 11.71 12.63
C TYR A 355 33.15 11.03 11.33
N GLY A 356 33.78 11.80 10.43
CA GLY A 356 34.14 11.34 9.09
C GLY A 356 35.42 11.87 8.49
N GLY A 357 36.26 12.59 9.25
CA GLY A 357 37.66 12.75 8.90
C GLY A 357 38.40 11.47 9.27
N GLU A 358 39.08 10.87 8.30
CA GLU A 358 39.87 9.62 8.37
C GLU A 358 39.06 8.33 8.14
N GLY A 359 39.20 7.81 6.92
CA GLY A 359 38.62 6.57 6.41
C GLY A 359 38.80 6.50 4.91
#